data_AF-A0A924QTU9-F1
#
_entry.id   AF-A0A924QTU9-F1
#
_cell.length_a   1.000
_cell.length_b   1.000
_cell.length_c   1.000
_cell.angle_alpha   90.00
_cell.angle_beta   90.00
_cell.angle_gamma   90.00
#
_symmetry.space_group_name_H-M   'P 1'
#
loop_
_entity.id
_entity.type
_entity.pdbx_description
1 polymer ?
#
loop_
_entity_poly.entity_id
_entity_poly.type
_entity_poly.pdbx_seq_one_letter_code
_entity_poly.pdbx_strand_id
1 'polypeptide(L)'
;LLNLYHSGDEGMAWHSDAEKDLKKNGAIASVSFGAERKFSFKHKQTQETVSLILENGSLLMMKDETQTHWLHRLPPTKTISKPRVNLTFRTIVL
;
A
#
# COMPACT_ATOMS: atom_id res chain seq x y z
N LEU A 1 -5.91 7.48 -6.55
CA LEU A 1 -4.80 8.18 -5.85
C LEU A 1 -3.47 7.82 -6.52
N LEU A 2 -2.55 8.77 -6.70
CA LEU A 2 -1.19 8.54 -7.21
C LEU A 2 -0.18 8.97 -6.15
N ASN A 3 0.79 8.11 -5.86
CA ASN A 3 1.93 8.44 -5.01
C ASN A 3 3.23 8.30 -5.82
N LEU A 4 4.05 9.35 -5.86
CA LEU A 4 5.42 9.31 -6.36
C LEU A 4 6.37 9.30 -5.15
N TYR A 5 7.24 8.31 -5.12
CA TYR A 5 8.35 8.21 -4.17
C TYR A 5 9.64 8.47 -4.95
N HIS A 6 10.34 9.58 -4.72
CA HIS A 6 11.56 9.93 -5.48
C HIS A 6 12.72 9.01 -5.15
N SER A 7 12.80 8.55 -3.90
CA SER A 7 13.81 7.63 -3.41
C SER A 7 13.25 6.70 -2.33
N GLY A 8 14.11 5.87 -1.76
CA GLY A 8 13.82 5.04 -0.60
C GLY A 8 13.55 5.83 0.68
N ASP A 9 14.00 7.08 0.78
CA ASP A 9 13.81 7.91 1.99
C ASP A 9 12.35 8.25 2.26
N GLU A 10 11.56 8.27 1.19
CA GLU A 10 10.13 8.49 1.23
C GLU A 10 9.39 7.17 1.47
N GLY A 11 8.29 7.24 2.21
CA GLY A 11 7.47 6.09 2.54
C GLY A 11 6.11 6.52 3.04
N MET A 12 5.31 5.54 3.45
CA MET A 12 4.01 5.76 4.06
C MET A 12 4.00 5.07 5.41
N ALA A 13 3.53 5.76 6.44
CA ALA A 13 3.40 5.17 7.77
C ALA A 13 2.34 4.06 7.80
N TRP A 14 2.25 3.34 8.92
CA TRP A 14 1.19 2.36 9.12
C TRP A 14 -0.19 3.03 9.05
N HIS A 15 -1.06 2.56 8.14
CA HIS A 15 -2.43 3.06 7.98
C HIS A 15 -3.33 1.98 7.38
N SER A 16 -4.64 2.21 7.40
CA SER A 16 -5.60 1.50 6.56
C SER A 16 -6.33 2.54 5.72
N ASP A 17 -6.78 2.15 4.52
CA ASP A 17 -7.64 3.01 3.73
C ASP A 17 -9.03 3.04 4.38
N ALA A 18 -9.42 4.19 4.95
CA ALA A 18 -10.65 4.37 5.74
C ALA A 18 -11.38 5.68 5.38
N GLU A 19 -11.23 6.13 4.13
CA GLU A 19 -11.96 7.28 3.57
C GLU A 19 -13.47 7.02 3.66
N LYS A 20 -14.28 8.00 4.09
CA LYS A 20 -15.73 7.84 4.32
C LYS A 20 -16.47 7.36 3.08
N ASP A 21 -16.05 7.85 1.92
CA ASP A 21 -16.71 7.59 0.63
C ASP A 21 -16.18 6.29 -0.02
N LEU A 22 -15.27 5.57 0.64
CA LEU A 22 -14.77 4.29 0.15
C LEU A 22 -15.83 3.21 0.29
N LYS A 23 -16.08 2.45 -0.79
CA LYS A 23 -16.96 1.28 -0.73
C LYS A 23 -16.49 0.32 0.37
N LYS A 24 -17.33 0.08 1.39
CA LYS A 24 -17.05 -0.88 2.46
C LYS A 24 -16.73 -2.26 1.88
N ASN A 25 -15.63 -2.86 2.32
CA ASN A 25 -15.10 -4.13 1.83
C ASN A 25 -14.88 -4.18 0.30
N GLY A 26 -14.75 -3.00 -0.35
CA GLY A 26 -14.43 -2.89 -1.76
C GLY A 26 -12.98 -3.31 -2.05
N ALA A 27 -12.75 -3.83 -3.25
CA ALA A 27 -11.40 -4.10 -3.72
C ALA A 27 -10.65 -2.78 -3.99
N ILE A 28 -9.40 -2.73 -3.52
CA ILE A 28 -8.43 -1.70 -3.82
C ILE A 28 -7.30 -2.35 -4.61
N ALA A 29 -7.05 -1.85 -5.82
CA ALA A 29 -5.94 -2.30 -6.65
C ALA A 29 -4.79 -1.29 -6.54
N SER A 30 -3.62 -1.77 -6.13
CA SER A 30 -2.40 -0.99 -6.02
C SER A 30 -1.40 -1.46 -7.07
N VAL A 31 -1.12 -0.63 -8.07
CA VAL A 31 -0.21 -0.94 -9.18
C VAL A 31 1.08 -0.16 -9.00
N SER A 32 2.22 -0.86 -9.08
CA SER A 32 3.54 -0.29 -8.82
C SER A 32 4.39 -0.21 -10.09
N PHE A 33 5.10 0.89 -10.28
CA PHE A 33 6.08 1.07 -11.36
C PHE A 33 7.39 1.65 -10.80
N GLY A 34 8.52 1.30 -11.41
CA GLY A 34 9.84 1.77 -10.99
C GLY A 34 10.46 0.91 -9.90
N ALA A 35 11.12 1.54 -8.92
CA ALA A 35 11.89 0.84 -7.91
C ALA A 35 11.02 -0.10 -7.06
N GLU A 36 11.49 -1.34 -6.89
CA GLU A 36 10.82 -2.33 -6.07
C GLU A 36 10.89 -1.95 -4.59
N ARG A 37 9.82 -2.19 -3.86
CA ARG A 37 9.77 -1.83 -2.44
C ARG A 37 9.12 -2.93 -1.63
N LYS A 38 9.70 -3.21 -0.46
CA LYS A 38 9.02 -3.97 0.58
C LYS A 38 7.73 -3.24 0.95
N PHE A 39 6.62 -3.94 0.95
CA PHE A 39 5.35 -3.49 1.47
C PHE A 39 4.94 -4.41 2.60
N SER A 40 4.57 -3.82 3.73
CA SER A 40 4.33 -4.59 4.96
C SER A 40 2.89 -4.40 5.41
N PHE A 41 2.30 -5.49 5.88
CA PHE A 41 1.01 -5.55 6.55
C PHE A 41 1.23 -5.86 8.03
N LYS A 42 0.42 -5.27 8.91
CA LYS A 42 0.38 -5.58 10.34
C LYS A 42 -1.06 -5.73 10.82
N HIS A 43 -1.41 -6.89 11.37
CA HIS A 43 -2.75 -7.13 11.89
C HIS A 43 -2.98 -6.27 13.14
N LYS A 44 -4.13 -5.59 13.21
CA LYS A 44 -4.42 -4.57 14.23
C LYS A 44 -4.54 -5.14 15.64
N GLN A 45 -4.94 -6.41 15.78
CA GLN A 45 -5.12 -7.06 17.08
C GLN A 45 -3.91 -7.91 17.44
N THR A 46 -3.66 -8.98 16.68
CA THR A 46 -2.57 -9.94 16.93
C THR A 46 -1.16 -9.37 16.74
N GLN A 47 -1.02 -8.18 16.13
CA GLN A 47 0.27 -7.58 15.73
C GLN A 47 1.11 -8.42 14.77
N GLU A 48 0.54 -9.50 14.20
CA GLU A 48 1.18 -10.31 13.18
C GLU A 48 1.61 -9.43 12.00
N THR A 49 2.83 -9.63 11.51
CA THR A 49 3.37 -8.84 10.39
C THR A 49 3.70 -9.75 9.23
N VAL A 50 3.18 -9.43 8.05
CA VAL A 50 3.47 -10.11 6.79
C VAL A 50 4.04 -9.08 5.82
N SER A 51 4.99 -9.45 4.98
CA SER A 51 5.59 -8.55 3.99
C SER A 51 5.76 -9.22 2.65
N LEU A 52 5.72 -8.40 1.60
CA LEU A 52 5.99 -8.80 0.22
C LEU A 52 6.83 -7.73 -0.45
N ILE A 53 7.49 -8.08 -1.54
CA ILE A 53 8.12 -7.11 -2.44
C ILE A 53 7.11 -6.74 -3.53
N LEU A 54 6.87 -5.44 -3.70
CA LEU A 54 6.11 -4.93 -4.84
C LEU A 54 7.09 -4.58 -5.96
N GLU A 55 7.15 -5.47 -6.95
CA GLU A 55 8.01 -5.38 -8.11
C GLU A 55 7.49 -4.36 -9.14
N ASN A 56 8.34 -3.99 -10.10
CA ASN A 56 7.91 -3.14 -11.21
C ASN A 56 6.84 -3.85 -12.06
N GLY A 57 5.70 -3.18 -12.28
CA GLY A 57 4.55 -3.72 -13.00
C GLY A 57 3.64 -4.62 -12.15
N SER A 58 3.93 -4.79 -10.85
CA SER A 58 3.10 -5.63 -9.98
C SER A 58 1.75 -4.99 -9.65
N LEU A 59 0.74 -5.84 -9.47
CA LEU A 59 -0.57 -5.49 -8.93
C LEU A 59 -0.77 -6.19 -7.59
N LEU A 60 -1.04 -5.40 -6.55
CA LEU A 60 -1.49 -5.89 -5.24
C LEU A 60 -2.98 -5.58 -5.09
N MET A 61 -3.79 -6.62 -4.85
CA MET A 61 -5.22 -6.49 -4.56
C MET A 61 -5.47 -6.62 -3.06
N MET A 62 -5.96 -5.55 -2.45
CA MET A 62 -6.46 -5.56 -1.07
C MET A 62 -7.98 -5.53 -1.13
N LYS A 63 -8.65 -6.57 -0.65
CA LYS A 63 -10.10 -6.71 -0.76
C LYS A 63 -10.72 -7.23 0.54
N ASP A 64 -12.03 -7.36 0.55
CA ASP A 64 -12.80 -7.89 1.67
C ASP A 64 -12.44 -7.12 2.96
N GLU A 65 -12.07 -7.81 4.03
CA GLU A 65 -11.85 -7.19 5.34
C GLU A 65 -10.41 -6.73 5.58
N THR A 66 -9.59 -6.62 4.53
CA THR A 66 -8.17 -6.22 4.65
C THR A 66 -8.04 -4.87 5.37
N GLN A 67 -8.80 -3.85 4.96
CA GLN A 67 -8.71 -2.52 5.56
C GLN A 67 -9.30 -2.47 6.99
N THR A 68 -10.21 -3.38 7.31
CA THR A 68 -10.78 -3.54 8.65
C THR A 68 -9.72 -4.06 9.61
N HIS A 69 -9.01 -5.12 9.24
CA HIS A 69 -8.14 -5.86 10.17
C HIS A 69 -6.65 -5.54 10.07
N TRP A 70 -6.19 -4.98 8.96
CA TRP A 70 -4.76 -4.80 8.69
C TRP A 70 -4.39 -3.33 8.47
N LEU A 71 -3.30 -2.93 9.11
CA LEU A 71 -2.54 -1.75 8.72
C LEU A 71 -1.56 -2.16 7.62
N HIS A 72 -1.20 -1.24 6.75
CA HIS A 72 -0.15 -1.42 5.77
C HIS A 72 0.77 -0.20 5.70
N ARG A 73 2.01 -0.41 5.24
CA ARG A 73 3.01 0.66 5.10
C ARG A 73 3.97 0.37 3.96
N LEU A 74 4.57 1.45 3.46
CA LEU A 74 5.76 1.42 2.63
C LEU A 74 6.94 1.93 3.48
N PRO A 75 7.73 1.07 4.14
CA PRO A 75 8.84 1.49 4.99
C PRO A 75 9.90 2.29 4.19
N PRO A 76 10.39 3.42 4.73
CA PRO A 76 11.59 4.07 4.22
C PRO A 76 12.81 3.13 4.25
N THR A 77 13.76 3.35 3.34
CA THR A 77 15.03 2.63 3.24
C THR A 77 16.11 3.53 2.64
N LYS A 78 17.35 3.38 3.09
CA LYS A 78 18.51 4.13 2.56
C LYS A 78 19.13 3.49 1.32
N THR A 79 18.72 2.27 0.96
CA THR A 79 19.35 1.48 -0.11
C THR A 79 18.78 1.73 -1.50
N ILE A 80 17.69 2.49 -1.62
CA ILE A 80 17.01 2.72 -2.90
C ILE A 80 17.14 4.19 -3.28
N SER A 81 17.76 4.45 -4.43
CA SER A 81 17.97 5.79 -4.99
C SER A 81 17.13 6.05 -6.25
N LYS A 82 16.34 5.07 -6.70
CA LYS A 82 15.50 5.17 -7.90
C LYS A 82 14.04 5.45 -7.52
N PRO A 83 13.29 6.19 -8.36
CA PRO A 83 11.91 6.54 -8.07
C PRO A 83 10.95 5.35 -8.23
N ARG A 84 9.82 5.42 -7.52
CA ARG A 84 8.68 4.50 -7.61
C ARG A 84 7.38 5.28 -7.74
N VAL A 85 6.53 4.88 -8.67
CA VAL A 85 5.15 5.38 -8.78
C VAL A 85 4.20 4.28 -8.31
N ASN A 86 3.18 4.67 -7.53
CA ASN A 86 2.10 3.79 -7.12
C ASN A 86 0.75 4.39 -7.48
N LEU A 87 -0.05 3.64 -8.23
CA LEU A 87 -1.43 3.99 -8.55
C LEU A 87 -2.36 3.15 -7.68
N THR A 88 -3.13 3.80 -6.81
CA THR A 88 -4.15 3.16 -5.98
C THR A 88 -5.53 3.46 -6.56
N PHE A 89 -6.17 2.42 -7.08
CA PHE A 89 -7.53 2.45 -7.62
C PHE A 89 -8.52 1.99 -6.56
N ARG A 90 -9.60 2.76 -6.40
CA ARG A 90 -10.64 2.56 -5.39
C ARG A 90 -12.00 2.77 -6.01
N THR A 91 -13.03 2.11 -5.48
CA THR A 91 -14.42 2.44 -5.80
C THR A 91 -14.93 3.42 -4.76
N ILE A 92 -15.32 4.61 -5.20
CA ILE A 92 -15.93 5.65 -4.36
C ILE A 92 -17.45 5.57 -4.50
N VAL A 93 -18.16 5.57 -3.37
CA VAL A 93 -19.62 5.65 -3.30
C VAL A 93 -19.98 7.10 -3.01
N LEU A 94 -20.77 7.69 -3.89
CA LEU A 94 -21.30 9.05 -3.78
C LEU A 94 -22.65 9.07 -3.07
#